data_AF-A0A395M798-F1
#
_entry.id   AF-A0A395M798-F1
#
_cell.length_a   1.000
_cell.length_b   1.000
_cell.length_c   1.000
_cell.angle_alpha   90.00
_cell.angle_beta   90.00
_cell.angle_gamma   90.00
#
_symmetry.space_group_name_H-M   'P 1'
#
loop_
_entity.id
_entity.type
_entity.pdbx_description
1 polymer ?
#
loop_
_entity_poly.entity_id
_entity_poly.type
_entity_poly.pdbx_seq_one_letter_code
_entity_poly.pdbx_strand_id
1 'polypeptide(L)'
;MVDCDNTEHAEFDADIAGLGVLIAFLVTSLVAIFTLIAAFVTLSVPSRLLNTGDAIMACGIRRFRRRPREDDPKFKHIDTRNERIDAYKAFLHSTSDQILVSQAAILVAATIIQAEITIYSANIVIALGCLAWTVHVGCFPFYVDRLRDHDIAKHLRFITMVVGSGILVFWLIVKLSYTWDMDSHVYFTCVLEDYRLDEYGVFDNIMSIPVPLAILLGTYDIWQLLYRKGPRDNEAVRGETQGLRRISRAVESPNGAQQGSDQDIEMQTLQTTLPQRLVEQEALDIFKVLEVGGGNASNSSEDSCDQLFSILFQRNSETRTIKAMRHQILEEKRPALLNKWLQLEALKLLIARPESQSSLKSRINRVTERWAFHQCRGSFVWRILYLWSGNVYGITVVSVSRYAATELEGDPDHWGFGQVVPLALLALPIFTAMEGYADYKRQVRAKTQDHQDSATETSSPNALPTNNHNETPQQTQDAMSRDEDEAVRFVEEVLRNRARDLGYPCLYDWVRGVALEEQPILQAATGYQAVFMFLITTILGISMALGWSIGILVLLGILAVMIIRRVIDLVAISNAVRGLPQILDKLGDDVANESVQVGDYAWHMMTAQASGEMEGDAEDDR
;
A
#
# COMPACT_ATOMS: atom_id res chain seq x y z
N MET A 1 -3.67 -15.69 -49.45
CA MET A 1 -5.01 -15.18 -49.08
C MET A 1 -5.75 -16.40 -48.61
N VAL A 2 -6.10 -16.42 -47.32
CA VAL A 2 -6.76 -17.56 -46.70
C VAL A 2 -8.20 -17.60 -47.19
N ASP A 3 -8.71 -18.81 -47.47
CA ASP A 3 -10.08 -19.02 -47.90
C ASP A 3 -10.98 -19.09 -46.65
N CYS A 4 -11.76 -18.04 -46.41
CA CYS A 4 -12.65 -17.96 -45.26
C CYS A 4 -13.82 -18.94 -45.33
N ASP A 5 -14.07 -19.55 -46.50
CA ASP A 5 -15.12 -20.56 -46.68
C ASP A 5 -14.63 -21.99 -46.40
N ASN A 6 -13.33 -22.21 -46.19
CA ASN A 6 -12.75 -23.55 -46.00
C ASN A 6 -12.26 -23.77 -44.56
N THR A 7 -13.12 -24.40 -43.74
CA THR A 7 -12.89 -24.61 -42.31
C THR A 7 -12.20 -25.95 -41.97
N GLU A 8 -11.96 -26.84 -42.95
CA GLU A 8 -11.62 -28.25 -42.68
C GLU A 8 -10.14 -28.51 -42.26
N HIS A 9 -9.22 -27.55 -42.35
CA HIS A 9 -7.79 -27.80 -42.10
C HIS A 9 -7.03 -26.63 -41.45
N ALA A 10 -7.37 -26.28 -40.20
CA ALA A 10 -6.61 -25.27 -39.47
C ALA A 10 -5.45 -25.88 -38.68
N GLU A 11 -4.23 -25.48 -39.05
CA GLU A 11 -2.99 -25.94 -38.42
C GLU A 11 -2.73 -25.21 -37.09
N PHE A 12 -2.22 -25.97 -36.11
CA PHE A 12 -1.80 -25.44 -34.82
C PHE A 12 -0.50 -24.62 -34.91
N ASP A 13 -0.54 -23.33 -34.53
CA ASP A 13 0.66 -22.48 -34.45
C ASP A 13 1.44 -22.72 -33.16
N ALA A 14 2.38 -23.66 -33.21
CA ALA A 14 3.21 -24.03 -32.08
C ALA A 14 4.19 -22.93 -31.65
N ASP A 15 4.63 -22.03 -32.53
CA ASP A 15 5.58 -20.99 -32.15
C ASP A 15 4.92 -19.86 -31.33
N ILE A 16 3.60 -19.69 -31.44
CA ILE A 16 2.83 -18.71 -30.66
C ILE A 16 2.12 -19.35 -29.46
N ALA A 17 1.40 -20.45 -29.69
CA ALA A 17 0.54 -21.08 -28.70
C ALA A 17 1.11 -22.39 -28.11
N GLY A 18 2.37 -22.69 -28.43
CA GLY A 18 3.05 -23.88 -27.93
C GLY A 18 3.39 -23.82 -26.45
N LEU A 19 3.62 -25.01 -25.89
CA LEU A 19 3.76 -25.21 -24.45
C LEU A 19 4.90 -24.38 -23.84
N GLY A 20 6.03 -24.24 -24.55
CA GLY A 20 7.16 -23.46 -24.05
C GLY A 20 6.84 -21.97 -23.84
N VAL A 21 6.09 -21.36 -24.76
CA VAL A 21 5.62 -19.96 -24.63
C VAL A 21 4.70 -19.83 -23.41
N LEU A 22 3.72 -20.74 -23.30
CA LEU A 22 2.76 -20.74 -22.19
C LEU A 22 3.48 -20.86 -20.84
N ILE A 23 4.38 -21.84 -20.70
CA ILE A 23 5.16 -22.04 -19.48
C ILE A 23 5.97 -20.78 -19.16
N ALA A 24 6.65 -20.18 -20.14
CA ALA A 24 7.47 -19.00 -19.90
C ALA A 24 6.67 -17.84 -19.32
N PHE A 25 5.52 -17.50 -19.90
CA PHE A 25 4.68 -16.42 -19.40
C PHE A 25 4.03 -16.75 -18.04
N LEU A 26 3.50 -17.96 -17.88
CA LEU A 26 2.86 -18.40 -16.64
C LEU A 26 3.84 -18.44 -15.48
N VAL A 27 5.01 -19.06 -15.67
CA VAL A 27 6.05 -19.13 -14.64
C VAL A 27 6.54 -17.73 -14.28
N THR A 28 6.85 -16.88 -15.26
CA THR A 28 7.30 -15.50 -14.99
C THR A 28 6.27 -14.73 -14.16
N SER A 29 4.99 -14.84 -14.51
CA SER A 29 3.91 -14.14 -13.83
C SER A 29 3.70 -14.64 -12.39
N LEU A 30 3.71 -15.96 -12.19
CA LEU A 30 3.62 -16.57 -10.86
C LEU A 30 4.84 -16.19 -9.99
N VAL A 31 6.04 -16.25 -10.56
CA VAL A 31 7.28 -15.84 -9.87
C VAL A 31 7.20 -14.37 -9.43
N ALA A 32 6.66 -13.48 -10.27
CA ALA A 32 6.46 -12.08 -9.89
C ALA A 32 5.51 -11.93 -8.69
N ILE A 33 4.37 -12.63 -8.70
CA ILE A 33 3.42 -12.63 -7.57
C ILE A 33 4.08 -13.19 -6.30
N PHE A 34 4.72 -14.35 -6.38
CA PHE A 34 5.37 -14.97 -5.23
C PHE A 34 6.46 -14.08 -4.66
N THR A 35 7.20 -13.39 -5.53
CA THR A 35 8.21 -12.41 -5.10
C THR A 35 7.59 -11.23 -4.37
N LEU A 36 6.48 -10.67 -4.87
CA LEU A 36 5.77 -9.58 -4.19
C LEU A 36 5.21 -10.01 -2.83
N ILE A 37 4.65 -11.23 -2.75
CA ILE A 37 4.17 -11.82 -1.48
C ILE A 37 5.34 -12.04 -0.53
N ALA A 38 6.46 -12.57 -1.01
CA ALA A 38 7.66 -12.79 -0.20
C ALA A 38 8.19 -11.46 0.34
N ALA A 39 8.34 -10.45 -0.53
CA ALA A 39 8.75 -9.09 -0.15
C ALA A 39 7.82 -8.49 0.91
N PHE A 40 6.50 -8.69 0.77
CA PHE A 40 5.52 -8.24 1.74
C PHE A 40 5.69 -8.91 3.10
N VAL A 41 5.74 -10.25 3.15
CA VAL A 41 5.86 -10.97 4.44
C VAL A 41 7.22 -10.73 5.12
N THR A 42 8.29 -10.53 4.33
CA THR A 42 9.62 -10.16 4.86
C THR A 42 9.76 -8.65 5.14
N LEU A 43 8.68 -7.85 5.06
CA LEU A 43 8.68 -6.38 5.19
C LEU A 43 9.78 -5.69 4.35
N SER A 44 10.12 -6.31 3.22
CA SER A 44 11.12 -5.85 2.26
C SER A 44 10.45 -5.09 1.11
N VAL A 45 9.35 -4.39 1.42
CA VAL A 45 8.65 -3.45 0.54
C VAL A 45 9.06 -2.03 0.92
N PRO A 46 9.31 -1.12 -0.04
CA PRO A 46 9.56 0.29 0.22
C PRO A 46 8.47 0.91 1.12
N SER A 47 8.87 1.63 2.17
CA SER A 47 7.95 2.23 3.16
C SER A 47 6.89 3.12 2.53
N ARG A 48 7.19 3.82 1.43
CA ARG A 48 6.23 4.65 0.69
C ARG A 48 5.01 3.88 0.14
N LEU A 49 5.13 2.56 -0.06
CA LEU A 49 4.08 1.71 -0.59
C LEU A 49 3.26 1.05 0.52
N LEU A 50 3.77 1.05 1.74
CA LEU A 50 3.14 0.44 2.90
C LEU A 50 2.30 1.47 3.63
N ASN A 51 1.15 1.04 4.14
CA ASN A 51 0.34 1.80 5.07
C ASN A 51 0.24 1.09 6.44
N THR A 52 -0.47 1.68 7.40
CA THR A 52 -0.67 1.09 8.72
C THR A 52 -1.27 -0.31 8.62
N GLY A 53 -2.30 -0.50 7.79
CA GLY A 53 -2.94 -1.81 7.60
C GLY A 53 -2.02 -2.89 7.02
N ASP A 54 -1.10 -2.51 6.12
CA ASP A 54 -0.05 -3.41 5.61
C ASP A 54 0.86 -3.90 6.73
N ALA A 55 1.28 -3.01 7.64
CA ALA A 55 2.09 -3.37 8.80
C ALA A 55 1.34 -4.32 9.74
N ILE A 56 0.08 -4.00 10.08
CA ILE A 56 -0.78 -4.86 10.90
C ILE A 56 -0.89 -6.27 10.29
N MET A 57 -1.18 -6.35 9.00
CA MET A 57 -1.35 -7.62 8.31
C MET A 57 -0.04 -8.42 8.23
N ALA A 58 1.09 -7.76 7.95
CA ALA A 58 2.39 -8.40 7.94
C ALA A 58 2.75 -8.95 9.34
N CYS A 59 2.48 -8.20 10.41
CA CYS A 59 2.64 -8.65 11.79
C CYS A 59 1.75 -9.85 12.11
N GLY A 60 0.48 -9.81 11.72
CA GLY A 60 -0.46 -10.94 11.90
C GLY A 60 0.01 -12.22 11.19
N ILE A 61 0.46 -12.11 9.93
CA ILE A 61 1.00 -13.25 9.16
C ILE A 61 2.26 -13.81 9.83
N ARG A 62 3.14 -12.94 10.33
CA ARG A 62 4.36 -13.37 11.04
C ARG A 62 4.04 -14.09 12.33
N ARG A 63 3.05 -13.62 13.09
CA ARG A 63 2.58 -14.29 14.31
C ARG A 63 2.10 -15.70 14.02
N PHE A 64 1.41 -15.89 12.90
CA PHE A 64 0.97 -17.22 12.45
C PHE A 64 2.12 -18.12 11.96
N ARG A 65 3.17 -17.52 11.36
CA ARG A 65 4.37 -18.24 10.89
C ARG A 65 5.36 -18.57 12.02
N ARG A 66 5.39 -17.78 13.10
CA ARG A 66 6.16 -18.06 14.32
C ARG A 66 5.50 -19.19 15.13
N ARG A 67 5.52 -20.41 14.59
CA ARG A 67 5.62 -21.64 15.40
C ARG A 67 7.10 -21.84 15.75
N PRO A 68 7.42 -22.38 16.94
CA PRO A 68 8.75 -22.31 17.52
C PRO A 68 9.70 -23.11 16.65
N ARG A 69 10.55 -22.41 15.90
CA ARG A 69 11.76 -23.01 15.39
C ARG A 69 12.85 -22.48 16.29
N GLU A 70 13.19 -23.32 17.27
CA GLU A 70 14.40 -23.23 18.07
C GLU A 70 15.60 -22.92 17.18
N ASP A 71 16.46 -22.07 17.73
CA ASP A 71 17.89 -21.97 17.50
C ASP A 71 18.37 -21.91 16.05
N ASP A 72 18.65 -20.68 15.60
CA ASP A 72 19.84 -20.47 14.78
C ASP A 72 20.58 -19.20 15.22
N PRO A 73 21.91 -19.26 15.38
CA PRO A 73 22.65 -18.33 16.22
C PRO A 73 23.05 -17.05 15.47
N LYS A 74 23.05 -15.94 16.22
CA LYS A 74 24.01 -14.83 16.15
C LYS A 74 24.36 -14.33 14.73
N PHE A 75 23.45 -13.61 14.09
CA PHE A 75 23.84 -12.60 13.10
C PHE A 75 23.54 -11.20 13.64
N LYS A 76 24.61 -10.53 14.07
CA LYS A 76 24.64 -9.13 14.51
C LYS A 76 24.07 -8.23 13.39
N HIS A 77 23.19 -7.30 13.79
CA HIS A 77 22.42 -6.39 12.95
C HIS A 77 23.28 -5.60 11.95
N ILE A 78 23.40 -6.11 10.73
CA ILE A 78 23.70 -5.33 9.53
C ILE A 78 22.36 -4.83 8.97
N ASP A 79 22.37 -3.69 8.28
CA ASP A 79 21.25 -3.02 7.60
C ASP A 79 20.59 -3.85 6.46
N THR A 80 20.25 -5.11 6.76
CA THR A 80 19.82 -6.16 5.83
C THR A 80 18.49 -5.83 5.14
N ARG A 81 17.67 -4.93 5.69
CA ARG A 81 16.37 -4.62 5.11
C ARG A 81 16.50 -3.83 3.81
N ASN A 82 17.33 -2.78 3.80
CA ASN A 82 17.51 -1.95 2.61
C ASN A 82 18.16 -2.77 1.48
N GLU A 83 19.15 -3.59 1.84
CA GLU A 83 19.79 -4.53 0.92
C GLU A 83 18.78 -5.55 0.34
N ARG A 84 17.89 -6.12 1.17
CA ARG A 84 16.80 -6.99 0.69
C ARG A 84 15.82 -6.25 -0.23
N ILE A 85 15.42 -5.03 0.15
CA ILE A 85 14.53 -4.19 -0.66
C ILE A 85 15.16 -3.98 -2.05
N ASP A 86 16.45 -3.66 -2.11
CA ASP A 86 17.13 -3.40 -3.36
C ASP A 86 17.32 -4.66 -4.21
N ALA A 87 17.54 -5.82 -3.59
CA ALA A 87 17.52 -7.11 -4.28
C ALA A 87 16.14 -7.42 -4.89
N TYR A 88 15.06 -7.24 -4.13
CA TYR A 88 13.70 -7.38 -4.66
C TYR A 88 13.40 -6.38 -5.78
N LYS A 89 13.88 -5.13 -5.67
CA LYS A 89 13.70 -4.12 -6.72
C LYS A 89 14.41 -4.54 -7.99
N ALA A 90 15.67 -4.97 -7.90
CA ALA A 90 16.46 -5.43 -9.03
C ALA A 90 15.78 -6.62 -9.74
N PHE A 91 15.34 -7.60 -8.95
CA PHE A 91 14.68 -8.79 -9.48
C PHE A 91 13.34 -8.46 -10.15
N LEU A 92 12.47 -7.70 -9.49
CA LEU A 92 11.16 -7.31 -10.04
C LEU A 92 11.30 -6.40 -11.26
N HIS A 93 12.34 -5.56 -11.29
CA HIS A 93 12.67 -4.75 -12.46
C HIS A 93 13.05 -5.63 -13.66
N SER A 94 13.98 -6.58 -13.47
CA SER A 94 14.43 -7.54 -14.49
C SER A 94 13.29 -8.44 -14.98
N THR A 95 12.51 -9.02 -14.06
CA THR A 95 11.32 -9.83 -14.37
C THR A 95 10.30 -9.04 -15.18
N SER A 96 10.07 -7.78 -14.81
CA SER A 96 9.14 -6.91 -15.52
C SER A 96 9.64 -6.49 -16.91
N ASP A 97 10.96 -6.41 -17.13
CA ASP A 97 11.53 -6.12 -18.46
C ASP A 97 11.42 -7.32 -19.38
N GLN A 98 11.74 -8.51 -18.87
CA GLN A 98 11.61 -9.76 -19.63
C GLN A 98 10.17 -9.97 -20.11
N ILE A 99 9.19 -9.85 -19.20
CA ILE A 99 7.78 -10.05 -19.56
C ILE A 99 7.29 -8.96 -20.52
N LEU A 100 7.76 -7.72 -20.38
CA LEU A 100 7.40 -6.60 -21.27
C LEU A 100 7.91 -6.81 -22.69
N VAL A 101 9.18 -7.21 -22.84
CA VAL A 101 9.77 -7.51 -24.15
C VAL A 101 9.08 -8.72 -24.78
N SER A 102 8.82 -9.77 -24.00
CA SER A 102 8.10 -10.96 -24.47
C SER A 102 6.68 -10.62 -24.92
N GLN A 103 5.96 -9.78 -24.17
CA GLN A 103 4.64 -9.28 -24.54
C GLN A 103 4.67 -8.47 -25.84
N ALA A 104 5.62 -7.54 -25.97
CA ALA A 104 5.76 -6.75 -27.18
C ALA A 104 6.07 -7.65 -28.40
N ALA A 105 6.98 -8.61 -28.23
CA ALA A 105 7.36 -9.54 -29.28
C ALA A 105 6.17 -10.38 -29.76
N ILE A 106 5.41 -11.00 -28.85
CA ILE A 106 4.30 -11.87 -29.23
C ILE A 106 3.14 -11.08 -29.86
N LEU A 107 2.82 -9.89 -29.35
CA LEU A 107 1.78 -9.03 -29.91
C LEU A 107 2.17 -8.51 -31.30
N VAL A 108 3.43 -8.12 -31.49
CA VAL A 108 3.93 -7.67 -32.80
C VAL A 108 3.96 -8.84 -33.79
N ALA A 109 4.47 -10.01 -33.38
CA ALA A 109 4.50 -11.20 -34.23
C ALA A 109 3.09 -11.60 -34.68
N ALA A 110 2.14 -11.71 -33.76
CA ALA A 110 0.74 -12.02 -34.05
C ALA A 110 0.10 -10.99 -35.00
N THR A 111 0.46 -9.71 -34.88
CA THR A 111 -0.04 -8.66 -35.77
C THR A 111 0.58 -8.75 -37.17
N ILE A 112 1.84 -9.15 -37.29
CA ILE A 112 2.51 -9.37 -38.59
C ILE A 112 1.88 -10.55 -39.33
N ILE A 113 1.61 -11.65 -38.63
CA ILE A 113 1.02 -12.87 -39.21
C ILE A 113 -0.51 -12.91 -39.13
N GLN A 114 -1.16 -11.77 -38.92
CA GLN A 114 -2.61 -11.67 -38.69
C GLN A 114 -3.47 -12.30 -39.80
N ALA A 115 -2.92 -12.45 -41.00
CA ALA A 115 -3.59 -13.08 -42.13
C ALA A 115 -3.75 -14.61 -41.97
N GLU A 116 -2.89 -15.24 -41.17
CA GLU A 116 -2.75 -16.70 -41.08
C GLU A 116 -2.99 -17.23 -39.65
N ILE A 117 -3.09 -16.33 -38.66
CA ILE A 117 -3.32 -16.71 -37.27
C ILE A 117 -4.78 -17.14 -37.05
N THR A 118 -4.96 -18.28 -36.37
CA THR A 118 -6.29 -18.79 -35.99
C THR A 118 -6.87 -18.00 -34.80
N ILE A 119 -8.19 -18.02 -34.64
CA ILE A 119 -8.85 -17.43 -33.44
C ILE A 119 -8.34 -18.10 -32.16
N TYR A 120 -8.03 -19.40 -32.19
CA TYR A 120 -7.40 -20.11 -31.08
C TYR A 120 -6.08 -19.44 -30.66
N SER A 121 -5.14 -19.28 -31.60
CA SER A 121 -3.85 -18.64 -31.32
C SER A 121 -4.02 -17.18 -30.90
N ALA A 122 -4.97 -16.47 -31.49
CA ALA A 122 -5.32 -15.11 -31.09
C ALA A 122 -5.84 -15.02 -29.65
N ASN A 123 -6.69 -15.96 -29.20
CA ASN A 123 -7.16 -16.03 -27.81
C ASN A 123 -5.99 -16.25 -26.83
N ILE A 124 -5.01 -17.09 -27.19
CA ILE A 124 -3.79 -17.27 -26.40
C ILE A 124 -2.96 -15.99 -26.35
N VAL A 125 -2.72 -15.34 -27.49
CA VAL A 125 -1.97 -14.06 -27.56
C VAL A 125 -2.62 -12.99 -26.67
N ILE A 126 -3.94 -12.84 -26.74
CA ILE A 126 -4.69 -11.91 -25.89
C ILE A 126 -4.52 -12.25 -24.41
N ALA A 127 -4.64 -13.54 -24.05
CA ALA A 127 -4.50 -13.99 -22.66
C ALA A 127 -3.09 -13.72 -22.10
N LEU A 128 -2.05 -14.06 -22.88
CA LEU A 128 -0.65 -13.81 -22.53
C LEU A 128 -0.35 -12.31 -22.44
N GLY A 129 -0.91 -11.52 -23.36
CA GLY A 129 -0.84 -10.06 -23.34
C GLY A 129 -1.45 -9.47 -22.07
N CYS A 130 -2.66 -9.88 -21.70
CA CYS A 130 -3.32 -9.47 -20.46
C CYS A 130 -2.54 -9.89 -19.21
N LEU A 131 -2.02 -11.12 -19.19
CA LEU A 131 -1.18 -11.64 -18.10
C LEU A 131 0.07 -10.79 -17.92
N ALA A 132 0.84 -10.60 -18.99
CA ALA A 132 2.06 -9.78 -18.98
C ALA A 132 1.77 -8.32 -18.61
N TRP A 133 0.64 -7.79 -19.08
CA TRP A 133 0.19 -6.45 -18.73
C TRP A 133 -0.01 -6.29 -17.23
N THR A 134 -0.72 -7.24 -16.60
CA THR A 134 -0.95 -7.18 -15.15
C THR A 134 0.35 -7.22 -14.36
N VAL A 135 1.31 -8.08 -14.75
CA VAL A 135 2.61 -8.20 -14.08
C VAL A 135 3.38 -6.89 -14.08
N HIS A 136 3.53 -6.25 -15.24
CA HIS A 136 4.34 -5.03 -15.30
C HIS A 136 3.65 -3.86 -14.58
N VAL A 137 2.33 -3.71 -14.69
CA VAL A 137 1.58 -2.69 -13.94
C VAL A 137 1.66 -2.93 -12.44
N GLY A 138 1.53 -4.19 -12.00
CA GLY A 138 1.61 -4.55 -10.58
C GLY A 138 2.99 -4.31 -9.96
N CYS A 139 4.06 -4.60 -10.71
CA CYS A 139 5.42 -4.47 -10.22
C CYS A 139 5.98 -3.03 -10.32
N PHE A 140 5.49 -2.22 -11.25
CA PHE A 140 6.04 -0.88 -11.56
C PHE A 140 6.28 0.04 -10.35
N PRO A 141 5.32 0.20 -9.40
CA PRO A 141 5.52 1.06 -8.24
C PRO A 141 6.66 0.63 -7.31
N PHE A 142 7.06 -0.64 -7.37
CA PHE A 142 8.12 -1.19 -6.54
C PHE A 142 9.51 -0.67 -6.95
N TYR A 143 9.76 -0.59 -8.26
CA TYR A 143 11.07 -0.23 -8.81
C TYR A 143 11.11 1.15 -9.49
N VAL A 144 10.03 1.95 -9.47
CA VAL A 144 9.95 3.24 -10.19
C VAL A 144 11.09 4.21 -9.84
N ASP A 145 11.65 4.18 -8.63
CA ASP A 145 12.77 5.06 -8.26
C ASP A 145 14.01 4.77 -9.11
N ARG A 146 14.29 3.49 -9.41
CA ARG A 146 15.45 3.08 -10.19
C ARG A 146 15.38 3.54 -11.65
N LEU A 147 14.16 3.75 -12.14
CA LEU A 147 13.90 4.27 -13.50
C LEU A 147 13.98 5.79 -13.57
N ARG A 148 13.82 6.52 -12.45
CA ARG A 148 13.87 7.99 -12.47
C ARG A 148 15.24 8.50 -12.87
N ASP A 149 16.30 7.79 -12.50
CA ASP A 149 17.69 8.20 -12.74
C ASP A 149 18.18 7.88 -14.17
N HIS A 150 17.44 7.07 -14.93
CA HIS A 150 17.86 6.60 -16.26
C HIS A 150 16.86 7.03 -17.35
N ASP A 151 17.02 8.25 -17.87
CA ASP A 151 16.09 8.87 -18.81
C ASP A 151 15.81 8.01 -20.07
N ILE A 152 16.84 7.43 -20.68
CA ILE A 152 16.69 6.63 -21.91
C ILE A 152 15.90 5.34 -21.64
N ALA A 153 16.28 4.58 -20.61
CA ALA A 153 15.61 3.32 -20.24
C ALA A 153 14.15 3.58 -19.86
N LYS A 154 13.89 4.66 -19.14
CA LYS A 154 12.56 5.15 -18.78
C LYS A 154 11.69 5.40 -20.01
N HIS A 155 12.19 6.16 -20.98
CA HIS A 155 11.45 6.47 -22.21
C HIS A 155 11.19 5.23 -23.06
N LEU A 156 12.20 4.37 -23.27
CA LEU A 156 12.08 3.15 -24.07
C LEU A 156 11.05 2.19 -23.47
N ARG A 157 11.11 1.97 -22.15
CA ARG A 157 10.15 1.14 -21.42
C ARG A 157 8.73 1.68 -21.57
N PHE A 158 8.55 2.98 -21.37
CA PHE A 158 7.25 3.61 -21.48
C PHE A 158 6.66 3.50 -22.89
N ILE A 159 7.45 3.76 -23.94
CA ILE A 159 7.02 3.59 -25.34
C ILE A 159 6.60 2.15 -25.60
N THR A 160 7.40 1.17 -25.15
CA THR A 160 7.10 -0.25 -25.32
C THR A 160 5.80 -0.63 -24.62
N MET A 161 5.55 -0.13 -23.41
CA MET A 161 4.29 -0.33 -22.69
C MET A 161 3.10 0.28 -23.43
N VAL A 162 3.22 1.52 -23.92
CA VAL A 162 2.13 2.20 -24.64
C VAL A 162 1.80 1.48 -25.95
N VAL A 163 2.81 1.09 -26.73
CA VAL A 163 2.63 0.35 -27.98
C VAL A 163 2.02 -1.02 -27.71
N GLY A 164 2.56 -1.77 -26.75
CA GLY A 164 2.06 -3.10 -26.37
C GLY A 164 0.61 -3.05 -25.87
N SER A 165 0.29 -2.11 -24.97
CA SER A 165 -1.09 -1.89 -24.51
C SER A 165 -2.01 -1.47 -25.65
N GLY A 166 -1.55 -0.63 -26.58
CA GLY A 166 -2.33 -0.20 -27.75
C GLY A 166 -2.69 -1.36 -28.67
N ILE A 167 -1.70 -2.21 -29.00
CA ILE A 167 -1.95 -3.43 -29.78
C ILE A 167 -2.90 -4.35 -29.02
N LEU A 168 -2.65 -4.63 -27.73
CA LEU A 168 -3.51 -5.49 -26.93
C LEU A 168 -4.97 -5.00 -26.88
N VAL A 169 -5.19 -3.68 -26.71
CA VAL A 169 -6.53 -3.08 -26.74
C VAL A 169 -7.19 -3.25 -28.11
N PHE A 170 -6.44 -3.11 -29.22
CA PHE A 170 -6.96 -3.39 -30.56
C PHE A 170 -7.48 -4.84 -30.68
N TRP A 171 -6.68 -5.83 -30.28
CA TRP A 171 -7.10 -7.24 -30.30
C TRP A 171 -8.32 -7.50 -29.41
N LEU A 172 -8.38 -6.88 -28.22
CA LEU A 172 -9.54 -6.97 -27.33
C LEU A 172 -10.80 -6.34 -27.92
N ILE A 173 -10.68 -5.28 -28.72
CA ILE A 173 -11.82 -4.67 -29.43
C ILE A 173 -12.31 -5.59 -30.55
N VAL A 174 -11.40 -6.15 -31.35
CA VAL A 174 -11.77 -7.09 -32.42
C VAL A 174 -12.48 -8.31 -31.84
N LYS A 175 -12.03 -8.80 -30.69
CA LYS A 175 -12.67 -9.89 -29.94
C LYS A 175 -14.13 -9.63 -29.51
N LEU A 176 -14.59 -8.37 -29.53
CA LEU A 176 -16.01 -8.05 -29.29
C LEU A 176 -16.90 -8.28 -30.52
N SER A 177 -16.34 -8.72 -31.65
CA SER A 177 -17.15 -9.01 -32.82
C SER A 177 -18.01 -10.26 -32.59
N TYR A 178 -19.20 -10.25 -33.19
CA TYR A 178 -20.07 -11.42 -33.26
C TYR A 178 -19.41 -12.59 -34.01
N THR A 179 -18.50 -12.26 -34.93
CA THR A 179 -17.75 -13.22 -35.76
C THR A 179 -16.55 -13.83 -35.03
N TRP A 180 -16.31 -13.50 -33.75
CA TRP A 180 -15.24 -14.11 -32.95
C TRP A 180 -15.63 -15.52 -32.49
N ASP A 181 -15.68 -16.45 -33.44
CA ASP A 181 -16.12 -17.81 -33.22
C ASP A 181 -15.34 -18.80 -34.11
N MET A 182 -14.93 -19.92 -33.52
CA MET A 182 -14.15 -20.96 -34.21
C MET A 182 -15.00 -21.82 -35.14
N ASP A 183 -16.33 -21.86 -34.98
CA ASP A 183 -17.21 -22.68 -35.83
C ASP A 183 -17.38 -22.04 -37.22
N SER A 184 -17.43 -20.72 -37.27
CA SER A 184 -17.68 -19.96 -38.50
C SER A 184 -16.45 -19.23 -39.07
N HIS A 185 -15.52 -18.79 -38.22
CA HIS A 185 -14.37 -17.98 -38.62
C HIS A 185 -13.09 -18.54 -38.00
N VAL A 186 -12.43 -19.48 -38.67
CA VAL A 186 -11.25 -20.13 -38.07
C VAL A 186 -10.06 -19.16 -37.97
N TYR A 187 -9.93 -18.24 -38.93
CA TYR A 187 -8.81 -17.30 -39.05
C TYR A 187 -9.19 -15.88 -38.66
N PHE A 188 -8.26 -15.18 -38.00
CA PHE A 188 -8.45 -13.80 -37.54
C PHE A 188 -8.75 -12.81 -38.68
N THR A 189 -8.17 -12.99 -39.86
CA THR A 189 -8.43 -12.11 -41.01
C THR A 189 -9.89 -12.15 -41.45
N CYS A 190 -10.55 -13.30 -41.36
CA CYS A 190 -11.96 -13.45 -41.72
C CYS A 190 -12.85 -12.65 -40.75
N VAL A 191 -12.50 -12.66 -39.46
CA VAL A 191 -13.17 -11.85 -38.44
C VAL A 191 -13.04 -10.35 -38.72
N LEU A 192 -11.87 -9.90 -39.19
CA LEU A 192 -11.65 -8.50 -39.54
C LEU A 192 -12.46 -8.06 -40.77
N GLU A 193 -12.54 -8.92 -41.79
CA GLU A 193 -13.29 -8.64 -43.02
C GLU A 193 -14.80 -8.54 -42.75
N ASP A 194 -15.33 -9.49 -41.95
CA ASP A 194 -16.75 -9.55 -41.58
C ASP A 194 -17.05 -8.95 -40.20
N TYR A 195 -16.25 -7.98 -39.76
CA TYR A 195 -16.42 -7.38 -38.43
C TYR A 195 -17.81 -6.77 -38.25
N ARG A 196 -18.60 -7.39 -37.37
CA ARG A 196 -19.92 -6.91 -36.95
C ARG A 196 -20.03 -7.00 -35.45
N LEU A 197 -20.51 -5.92 -34.82
CA LEU A 197 -20.87 -5.95 -33.41
C LEU A 197 -22.19 -6.72 -33.27
N ASP A 198 -22.25 -7.61 -32.28
CA ASP A 198 -23.47 -8.36 -31.98
C ASP A 198 -24.57 -7.40 -31.48
N GLU A 199 -25.62 -7.25 -32.28
CA GLU A 199 -26.78 -6.42 -31.97
C GLU A 199 -27.69 -7.06 -30.90
N TYR A 200 -27.63 -8.39 -30.74
CA TYR A 200 -28.40 -9.14 -29.74
C TYR A 200 -27.60 -9.40 -28.46
N GLY A 201 -26.27 -9.50 -28.57
CA GLY A 201 -25.30 -9.68 -27.47
C GLY A 201 -24.75 -8.39 -26.85
N VAL A 202 -25.44 -7.26 -27.00
CA VAL A 202 -25.01 -5.93 -26.47
C VAL A 202 -24.62 -6.00 -24.99
N PHE A 203 -25.31 -6.81 -24.19
CA PHE A 203 -24.99 -6.99 -22.78
C PHE A 203 -23.61 -7.63 -22.54
N ASP A 204 -23.28 -8.69 -23.28
CA ASP A 204 -22.00 -9.40 -23.15
C ASP A 204 -20.84 -8.54 -23.65
N ASN A 205 -21.07 -7.77 -24.70
CA ASN A 205 -20.14 -6.75 -25.20
C ASN A 205 -19.86 -5.68 -24.14
N ILE A 206 -20.91 -5.15 -23.50
CA ILE A 206 -20.76 -4.17 -22.41
C ILE A 206 -19.97 -4.74 -21.23
N MET A 207 -20.18 -6.02 -20.88
CA MET A 207 -19.47 -6.67 -19.77
C MET A 207 -17.99 -6.95 -20.07
N SER A 208 -17.60 -6.93 -21.34
CA SER A 208 -16.21 -7.18 -21.78
C SER A 208 -15.37 -5.89 -21.90
N ILE A 209 -16.00 -4.71 -22.04
CA ILE A 209 -15.34 -3.38 -22.07
C ILE A 209 -14.45 -3.05 -20.85
N PRO A 210 -14.74 -3.51 -19.61
CA PRO A 210 -13.89 -3.20 -18.47
C PRO A 210 -12.43 -3.65 -18.62
N VAL A 211 -12.14 -4.70 -19.40
CA VAL A 211 -10.76 -5.19 -19.62
C VAL A 211 -9.90 -4.17 -20.39
N PRO A 212 -10.26 -3.75 -21.62
CA PRO A 212 -9.48 -2.73 -22.33
C PRO A 212 -9.45 -1.39 -21.57
N LEU A 213 -10.52 -1.03 -20.86
CA LEU A 213 -10.52 0.17 -20.02
C LEU A 213 -9.51 0.07 -18.87
N ALA A 214 -9.43 -1.08 -18.20
CA ALA A 214 -8.43 -1.32 -17.16
C ALA A 214 -7.00 -1.22 -17.72
N ILE A 215 -6.76 -1.73 -18.93
CA ILE A 215 -5.47 -1.64 -19.62
C ILE A 215 -5.05 -0.19 -19.86
N LEU A 216 -5.98 0.62 -20.38
CA LEU A 216 -5.76 2.04 -20.62
C LEU A 216 -5.53 2.82 -19.31
N LEU A 217 -6.36 2.58 -18.29
CA LEU A 217 -6.23 3.25 -17.00
C LEU A 217 -4.93 2.90 -16.29
N GLY A 218 -4.52 1.63 -16.25
CA GLY A 218 -3.25 1.25 -15.62
C GLY A 218 -2.03 1.78 -16.39
N THR A 219 -2.10 1.86 -17.72
CA THR A 219 -1.04 2.51 -18.53
C THR A 219 -0.96 4.01 -18.22
N TYR A 220 -2.11 4.66 -18.03
CA TYR A 220 -2.19 6.07 -17.62
C TYR A 220 -1.65 6.29 -16.19
N ASP A 221 -1.92 5.37 -15.26
CA ASP A 221 -1.39 5.43 -13.89
C ASP A 221 0.14 5.31 -13.88
N ILE A 222 0.73 4.44 -14.71
CA ILE A 222 2.19 4.38 -14.91
C ILE A 222 2.72 5.72 -15.41
N TRP A 223 2.08 6.31 -16.43
CA TRP A 223 2.47 7.62 -16.94
C TRP A 223 2.44 8.70 -15.85
N GLN A 224 1.37 8.72 -15.03
CA GLN A 224 1.30 9.64 -13.91
C GLN A 224 2.44 9.42 -12.91
N LEU A 225 2.71 8.18 -12.50
CA LEU A 225 3.79 7.88 -11.55
C LEU A 225 5.18 8.25 -12.07
N LEU A 226 5.38 8.17 -13.39
CA LEU A 226 6.67 8.39 -14.04
C LEU A 226 6.95 9.85 -14.37
N TYR A 227 5.95 10.60 -14.83
CA TYR A 227 6.13 11.97 -15.35
C TYR A 227 5.49 13.06 -14.48
N ARG A 228 4.55 12.73 -13.60
CA ARG A 228 3.97 13.73 -12.70
C ARG A 228 4.93 13.96 -11.53
N LYS A 229 5.66 15.09 -11.57
CA LYS A 229 6.48 15.55 -10.44
C LYS A 229 5.61 15.65 -9.18
N GLY A 230 6.03 14.95 -8.12
CA GLY A 230 5.36 15.01 -6.83
C GLY A 230 5.63 16.35 -6.12
N PRO A 231 4.81 16.76 -5.15
CA PRO A 231 5.09 17.94 -4.32
C PRO A 231 6.44 17.87 -3.60
N ARG A 232 6.93 16.66 -3.30
CA ARG A 232 8.21 16.42 -2.61
C ARG A 232 9.44 16.93 -3.35
N ASP A 233 9.44 16.89 -4.69
CA ASP A 233 10.57 17.41 -5.48
C ASP A 233 10.64 18.94 -5.37
N ASN A 234 9.49 19.60 -5.22
CA ASN A 234 9.42 21.05 -5.01
C ASN A 234 9.80 21.45 -3.58
N GLU A 235 9.53 20.61 -2.57
CA GLU A 235 9.92 20.86 -1.18
C GLU A 235 11.40 20.56 -0.92
N ALA A 236 11.97 19.50 -1.51
CA ALA A 236 13.41 19.22 -1.43
C ALA A 236 14.23 20.31 -2.12
N VAL A 237 13.83 20.72 -3.34
CA VAL A 237 14.49 21.83 -4.07
C VAL A 237 14.27 23.16 -3.34
N ARG A 238 13.10 23.43 -2.76
CA ARG A 238 12.84 24.66 -1.98
C ARG A 238 13.59 24.66 -0.65
N GLY A 239 13.77 23.49 -0.02
CA GLY A 239 14.53 23.29 1.21
C GLY A 239 16.03 23.51 1.02
N GLU A 240 16.62 22.96 -0.05
CA GLU A 240 18.01 23.23 -0.43
C GLU A 240 18.21 24.70 -0.82
N THR A 241 17.29 25.27 -1.60
CA THR A 241 17.39 26.69 -2.00
C THR A 241 17.22 27.63 -0.80
N GLN A 242 16.37 27.31 0.19
CA GLN A 242 16.24 28.08 1.42
C GLN A 242 17.41 27.87 2.40
N GLY A 243 17.98 26.66 2.46
CA GLY A 243 19.17 26.33 3.23
C GLY A 243 20.40 27.12 2.75
N LEU A 244 20.67 27.12 1.44
CA LEU A 244 21.74 27.94 0.85
C LEU A 244 21.50 29.44 1.05
N ARG A 245 20.26 29.92 0.95
CA ARG A 245 19.94 31.35 1.15
C ARG A 245 20.05 31.80 2.61
N ARG A 246 19.88 30.89 3.58
CA ARG A 246 20.15 31.16 5.01
C ARG A 246 21.64 31.18 5.32
N ILE A 247 22.40 30.27 4.72
CA ILE A 247 23.86 30.21 4.90
C ILE A 247 24.53 31.46 4.29
N SER A 248 24.10 31.91 3.10
CA SER A 248 24.63 33.16 2.51
C SER A 248 24.26 34.42 3.29
N ARG A 249 23.13 34.46 4.03
CA ARG A 249 22.81 35.61 4.89
C ARG A 249 23.49 35.59 6.26
N ALA A 250 23.96 34.43 6.71
CA ALA A 250 24.69 34.32 7.97
C ALA A 250 26.17 34.71 7.86
N VAL A 251 26.70 34.84 6.63
CA VAL A 251 28.13 35.10 6.38
C VAL A 251 28.41 36.57 6.01
N GLU A 252 27.40 37.38 5.66
CA GLU A 252 27.59 38.81 5.39
C GLU A 252 27.13 39.71 6.55
N SER A 253 28.14 40.10 7.34
CA SER A 253 28.31 41.41 8.00
C SER A 253 27.99 41.53 9.50
N PRO A 254 29.03 41.74 10.34
CA PRO A 254 28.96 42.49 11.58
C PRO A 254 29.43 43.94 11.35
N ASN A 255 28.55 44.93 11.57
CA ASN A 255 28.82 46.27 12.14
C ASN A 255 27.80 47.30 11.65
N GLY A 256 27.15 47.98 12.59
CA GLY A 256 26.31 49.16 12.34
C GLY A 256 25.44 49.49 13.54
N ALA A 257 25.90 50.43 14.37
CA ALA A 257 25.23 50.94 15.56
C ALA A 257 24.12 51.96 15.26
N GLN A 258 23.34 52.25 16.32
CA GLN A 258 22.39 53.37 16.53
C GLN A 258 21.01 53.27 15.87
N GLN A 259 19.89 53.75 16.43
CA GLN A 259 19.46 54.28 17.74
C GLN A 259 17.98 54.70 17.58
N GLY A 260 17.18 54.59 18.65
CA GLY A 260 15.79 55.10 18.73
C GLY A 260 14.72 54.03 18.46
N SER A 261 13.53 54.02 19.06
CA SER A 261 12.94 54.69 20.22
C SER A 261 11.53 54.10 20.34
N ASP A 262 11.10 53.90 21.59
CA ASP A 262 9.71 53.86 22.05
C ASP A 262 8.73 52.74 21.62
N GLN A 263 8.09 52.21 22.65
CA GLN A 263 6.74 51.64 22.74
C GLN A 263 6.29 50.63 21.68
N ASP A 264 6.26 49.35 22.09
CA ASP A 264 5.13 48.43 21.90
C ASP A 264 5.36 47.19 22.81
N ILE A 265 4.99 47.35 24.08
CA ILE A 265 4.81 46.26 25.05
C ILE A 265 3.31 45.98 25.10
N GLU A 266 2.94 44.68 25.15
CA GLU A 266 1.58 44.10 25.23
C GLU A 266 0.80 43.91 23.91
N MET A 267 1.18 42.89 23.13
CA MET A 267 0.19 42.13 22.34
C MET A 267 0.63 40.72 21.90
N GLN A 268 1.53 40.06 22.64
CA GLN A 268 1.97 38.68 22.32
C GLN A 268 1.70 37.64 23.42
N THR A 269 1.29 38.05 24.62
CA THR A 269 1.04 37.12 25.74
C THR A 269 -0.36 36.48 25.75
N LEU A 270 -1.27 36.95 24.88
CA LEU A 270 -2.67 36.51 24.86
C LEU A 270 -2.96 35.37 23.85
N GLN A 271 -2.05 35.10 22.91
CA GLN A 271 -2.21 34.03 21.93
C GLN A 271 -1.63 32.68 22.40
N THR A 272 -0.69 32.67 23.34
CA THR A 272 -0.11 31.44 23.91
C THR A 272 -0.91 30.86 25.08
N THR A 273 -1.73 31.65 25.76
CA THR A 273 -2.55 31.21 26.91
C THR A 273 -3.91 30.62 26.52
N LEU A 274 -4.38 30.86 25.28
CA LEU A 274 -5.67 30.39 24.78
C LEU A 274 -5.71 28.88 24.44
N PRO A 275 -4.66 28.27 23.84
CA PRO A 275 -4.62 26.82 23.59
C PRO A 275 -4.51 26.00 24.88
N GLN A 276 -3.74 26.48 25.85
CA GLN A 276 -3.47 25.79 27.12
C GLN A 276 -4.73 25.61 27.98
N ARG A 277 -5.52 26.69 28.14
CA ARG A 277 -6.82 26.61 28.83
C ARG A 277 -7.82 25.68 28.14
N LEU A 278 -7.64 25.41 26.85
CA LEU A 278 -8.54 24.54 26.10
C LEU A 278 -8.30 23.07 26.47
N VAL A 279 -7.03 22.64 26.56
CA VAL A 279 -6.67 21.24 26.90
C VAL A 279 -7.11 20.91 28.33
N GLU A 280 -6.84 21.79 29.29
CA GLU A 280 -7.30 21.61 30.68
C GLU A 280 -8.83 21.55 30.77
N GLN A 281 -9.53 22.39 29.99
CA GLN A 281 -10.99 22.38 29.97
C GLN A 281 -11.54 21.10 29.35
N GLU A 282 -10.96 20.62 28.24
CA GLU A 282 -11.31 19.33 27.63
C GLU A 282 -11.06 18.16 28.60
N ALA A 283 -9.92 18.16 29.32
CA ALA A 283 -9.59 17.16 30.33
C ALA A 283 -10.64 17.13 31.46
N LEU A 284 -11.01 18.30 31.97
CA LEU A 284 -12.00 18.44 33.03
C LEU A 284 -13.40 17.99 32.57
N ASP A 285 -13.77 18.30 31.33
CA ASP A 285 -15.06 17.92 30.77
C ASP A 285 -15.14 16.40 30.55
N ILE A 286 -14.06 15.75 30.10
CA ILE A 286 -13.95 14.29 30.02
C ILE A 286 -14.11 13.66 31.41
N PHE A 287 -13.41 14.20 32.42
CA PHE A 287 -13.48 13.69 33.79
C PHE A 287 -14.89 13.75 34.36
N LYS A 288 -15.58 14.89 34.23
CA LYS A 288 -16.96 15.07 34.73
C LYS A 288 -17.91 14.03 34.14
N VAL A 289 -17.79 13.70 32.86
CA VAL A 289 -18.66 12.68 32.23
C VAL A 289 -18.40 11.30 32.82
N LEU A 290 -17.14 10.96 33.06
CA LEU A 290 -16.76 9.65 33.60
C LEU A 290 -17.15 9.50 35.08
N GLU A 291 -17.09 10.57 35.87
CA GLU A 291 -17.47 10.57 37.29
C GLU A 291 -19.00 10.54 37.49
N VAL A 292 -19.75 11.37 36.76
CA VAL A 292 -21.23 11.40 36.82
C VAL A 292 -21.85 10.07 36.39
N GLY A 293 -21.17 9.32 35.52
CA GLY A 293 -21.57 7.98 35.09
C GLY A 293 -21.47 6.87 36.15
N GLY A 294 -20.76 7.10 37.26
CA GLY A 294 -20.60 6.13 38.36
C GLY A 294 -21.75 6.10 39.38
N GLY A 295 -22.65 7.10 39.35
CA GLY A 295 -23.76 7.21 40.29
C GLY A 295 -25.11 6.76 39.71
N ASN A 296 -25.99 6.21 40.55
CA ASN A 296 -27.37 5.79 40.24
C ASN A 296 -28.33 6.96 39.91
N ALA A 297 -28.00 7.80 38.92
CA ALA A 297 -28.87 8.86 38.42
C ALA A 297 -29.46 8.45 37.06
N SER A 298 -30.64 7.82 37.08
CA SER A 298 -31.40 7.45 35.88
C SER A 298 -32.19 8.66 35.36
N ASN A 299 -31.93 9.06 34.11
CA ASN A 299 -32.70 9.96 33.23
C ASN A 299 -32.13 11.37 32.97
N SER A 300 -31.31 11.98 33.84
CA SER A 300 -30.65 13.29 33.52
C SER A 300 -29.26 13.16 32.88
N SER A 301 -28.71 11.94 32.87
CA SER A 301 -27.34 11.63 32.44
C SER A 301 -27.19 11.48 30.93
N GLU A 302 -28.24 11.09 30.21
CA GLU A 302 -28.19 10.88 28.75
C GLU A 302 -28.10 12.23 28.01
N ASP A 303 -28.98 13.17 28.38
CA ASP A 303 -28.94 14.57 27.90
C ASP A 303 -27.59 15.24 28.19
N SER A 304 -26.99 14.97 29.35
CA SER A 304 -25.68 15.53 29.72
C SER A 304 -24.53 14.96 28.89
N CYS A 305 -24.59 13.67 28.54
CA CYS A 305 -23.58 13.04 27.69
C CYS A 305 -23.68 13.59 26.26
N ASP A 306 -24.89 13.64 25.68
CA ASP A 306 -25.11 14.17 24.33
C ASP A 306 -24.78 15.67 24.23
N GLN A 307 -25.11 16.45 25.26
CA GLN A 307 -24.74 17.85 25.34
C GLN A 307 -23.22 18.03 25.39
N LEU A 308 -22.50 17.18 26.13
CA LEU A 308 -21.04 17.30 26.26
C LEU A 308 -20.31 16.79 25.01
N PHE A 309 -20.86 15.77 24.33
CA PHE A 309 -20.44 15.39 22.98
C PHE A 309 -20.61 16.57 22.00
N SER A 310 -21.70 17.33 22.09
CA SER A 310 -21.84 18.54 21.27
C SER A 310 -20.77 19.59 21.61
N ILE A 311 -20.43 19.78 22.89
CA ILE A 311 -19.43 20.76 23.31
C ILE A 311 -18.01 20.38 22.84
N LEU A 312 -17.62 19.11 23.00
CA LEU A 312 -16.30 18.62 22.60
C LEU A 312 -16.15 18.56 21.07
N PHE A 313 -17.21 18.21 20.33
CA PHE A 313 -17.09 17.88 18.90
C PHE A 313 -17.67 18.94 17.94
N GLN A 314 -18.39 19.97 18.41
CA GLN A 314 -19.03 20.99 17.55
C GLN A 314 -18.22 22.29 17.39
N ARG A 315 -17.02 22.38 17.98
CA ARG A 315 -16.34 23.67 18.24
C ARG A 315 -15.72 24.39 17.04
N ASN A 316 -15.60 23.81 15.84
CA ASN A 316 -15.17 24.56 14.64
C ASN A 316 -15.59 23.87 13.33
N SER A 317 -16.73 24.26 12.77
CA SER A 317 -17.15 23.90 11.41
C SER A 317 -17.05 25.09 10.46
N GLU A 318 -15.86 25.69 10.31
CA GLU A 318 -15.67 26.56 9.15
C GLU A 318 -15.85 25.73 7.88
N THR A 319 -16.74 26.20 7.00
CA THR A 319 -17.09 25.56 5.73
C THR A 319 -15.91 25.62 4.77
N ARG A 320 -14.93 24.73 4.94
CA ARG A 320 -13.88 24.54 3.93
C ARG A 320 -14.51 24.10 2.62
N THR A 321 -14.10 24.77 1.55
CA THR A 321 -14.47 24.42 0.17
C THR A 321 -14.13 22.96 -0.13
N ILE A 322 -14.97 22.30 -0.92
CA ILE A 322 -14.83 20.91 -1.39
C ILE A 322 -13.41 20.62 -1.93
N LYS A 323 -12.73 21.64 -2.47
CA LYS A 323 -11.35 21.58 -2.96
C LYS A 323 -10.33 21.24 -1.85
N ALA A 324 -10.49 21.79 -0.64
CA ALA A 324 -9.61 21.51 0.49
C ALA A 324 -9.83 20.09 1.06
N MET A 325 -11.08 19.62 1.07
CA MET A 325 -11.42 18.22 1.40
C MET A 325 -10.75 17.24 0.43
N ARG A 326 -10.83 17.53 -0.88
CA ARG A 326 -10.20 16.69 -1.90
C ARG A 326 -8.68 16.57 -1.67
N HIS A 327 -8.03 17.61 -1.17
CA HIS A 327 -6.60 17.61 -0.85
C HIS A 327 -6.23 16.79 0.42
N GLN A 328 -7.15 16.64 1.37
CA GLN A 328 -6.94 15.76 2.53
C GLN A 328 -7.27 14.29 2.22
N ILE A 329 -8.23 14.05 1.32
CA ILE A 329 -8.61 12.72 0.84
C ILE A 329 -7.58 12.14 -0.15
N LEU A 330 -6.60 12.94 -0.57
CA LEU A 330 -5.46 12.47 -1.36
C LEU A 330 -4.71 11.34 -0.64
N GLU A 331 -4.26 10.37 -1.43
CA GLU A 331 -3.80 9.05 -1.00
C GLU A 331 -2.65 9.09 0.03
N GLU A 332 -1.84 10.16 0.02
CA GLU A 332 -0.70 10.35 0.93
C GLU A 332 -1.11 10.68 2.38
N LYS A 333 -2.19 11.44 2.61
CA LYS A 333 -2.64 11.83 3.96
C LYS A 333 -3.71 10.90 4.55
N ARG A 334 -4.23 9.99 3.73
CA ARG A 334 -5.30 9.06 4.10
C ARG A 334 -4.96 8.19 5.33
N PRO A 335 -3.77 7.56 5.47
CA PRO A 335 -3.49 6.71 6.62
C PRO A 335 -3.52 7.46 7.95
N ALA A 336 -2.92 8.66 7.99
CA ALA A 336 -2.93 9.52 9.17
C ALA A 336 -4.36 9.96 9.54
N LEU A 337 -5.18 10.32 8.55
CA LEU A 337 -6.59 10.66 8.77
C LEU A 337 -7.37 9.48 9.38
N LEU A 338 -7.17 8.26 8.87
CA LEU A 338 -7.83 7.06 9.37
C LEU A 338 -7.40 6.69 10.79
N ASN A 339 -6.12 6.88 11.12
CA ASN A 339 -5.61 6.66 12.48
C ASN A 339 -6.20 7.68 13.47
N LYS A 340 -6.24 8.98 13.12
CA LYS A 340 -6.90 10.00 13.94
C LYS A 340 -8.39 9.72 14.12
N TRP A 341 -9.06 9.25 13.08
CA TRP A 341 -10.45 8.82 13.18
C TRP A 341 -10.63 7.62 14.11
N LEU A 342 -9.73 6.65 14.09
CA LEU A 342 -9.76 5.51 15.01
C LEU A 342 -9.58 5.96 16.46
N GLN A 343 -8.60 6.84 16.73
CA GLN A 343 -8.38 7.45 18.04
C GLN A 343 -9.65 8.15 18.55
N LEU A 344 -10.27 8.95 17.68
CA LEU A 344 -11.52 9.65 17.97
C LEU A 344 -12.65 8.68 18.32
N GLU A 345 -12.91 7.66 17.50
CA GLU A 345 -13.97 6.69 17.77
C GLU A 345 -13.70 5.85 19.02
N ALA A 346 -12.44 5.53 19.30
CA ALA A 346 -12.05 4.85 20.54
C ALA A 346 -12.37 5.72 21.77
N LEU A 347 -12.05 7.02 21.72
CA LEU A 347 -12.38 7.96 22.79
C LEU A 347 -13.91 8.04 23.01
N LYS A 348 -14.69 8.15 21.92
CA LYS A 348 -16.16 8.14 22.01
C LYS A 348 -16.70 6.87 22.66
N LEU A 349 -16.11 5.71 22.37
CA LEU A 349 -16.52 4.43 22.95
C LEU A 349 -16.17 4.33 24.44
N LEU A 350 -15.06 4.92 24.89
CA LEU A 350 -14.67 4.94 26.30
C LEU A 350 -15.55 5.88 27.12
N ILE A 351 -15.93 7.04 26.55
CA ILE A 351 -16.78 8.03 27.20
C ILE A 351 -18.25 7.57 27.22
N ALA A 352 -18.72 6.94 26.14
CA ALA A 352 -20.10 6.49 26.04
C ALA A 352 -20.45 5.44 27.12
N ARG A 353 -21.65 5.53 27.67
CA ARG A 353 -22.20 4.49 28.56
C ARG A 353 -22.74 3.34 27.71
N PRO A 354 -22.17 2.13 27.78
CA PRO A 354 -22.73 1.00 27.03
C PRO A 354 -24.02 0.52 27.70
N GLU A 355 -25.09 0.41 26.92
CA GLU A 355 -26.35 -0.23 27.37
C GLU A 355 -26.13 -1.71 27.71
N SER A 356 -25.20 -2.37 27.02
CA SER A 356 -24.82 -3.77 27.25
C SER A 356 -23.44 -4.09 26.66
N GLN A 357 -22.80 -5.15 27.17
CA GLN A 357 -21.51 -5.63 26.67
C GLN A 357 -21.58 -6.08 25.20
N SER A 358 -22.72 -6.65 24.77
CA SER A 358 -22.94 -7.07 23.38
C SER A 358 -23.08 -5.88 22.43
N SER A 359 -23.75 -4.81 22.86
CA SER A 359 -23.84 -3.55 22.10
C SER A 359 -22.47 -2.91 21.92
N LEU A 360 -21.66 -2.86 23.00
CA LEU A 360 -20.27 -2.37 22.94
C LEU A 360 -19.43 -3.20 21.96
N LYS A 361 -19.49 -4.53 22.06
CA LYS A 361 -18.78 -5.44 21.12
C LYS A 361 -19.17 -5.20 19.67
N SER A 362 -20.46 -5.02 19.39
CA SER A 362 -20.96 -4.71 18.05
C SER A 362 -20.47 -3.36 17.52
N ARG A 363 -20.39 -2.33 18.39
CA ARG A 363 -19.82 -1.03 18.04
C ARG A 363 -18.32 -1.13 17.74
N ILE A 364 -17.54 -1.80 18.59
CA ILE A 364 -16.11 -2.04 18.38
C ILE A 364 -15.88 -2.76 17.05
N ASN A 365 -16.62 -3.83 16.78
CA ASN A 365 -16.50 -4.58 15.51
C ASN A 365 -16.80 -3.71 14.29
N ARG A 366 -17.81 -2.82 14.35
CA ARG A 366 -18.15 -1.90 13.25
C ARG A 366 -17.06 -0.85 13.01
N VAL A 367 -16.49 -0.28 14.07
CA VAL A 367 -15.36 0.67 13.95
C VAL A 367 -14.14 -0.03 13.34
N THR A 368 -13.83 -1.22 13.85
CA THR A 368 -12.71 -2.05 13.36
C THR A 368 -12.88 -2.43 11.89
N GLU A 369 -14.08 -2.89 11.49
CA GLU A 369 -14.38 -3.26 10.10
C GLU A 369 -14.24 -2.07 9.16
N ARG A 370 -14.80 -0.90 9.53
CA ARG A 370 -14.70 0.32 8.73
C ARG A 370 -13.25 0.75 8.57
N TRP A 371 -12.50 0.78 9.67
CA TRP A 371 -11.08 1.10 9.64
C TRP A 371 -10.32 0.12 8.72
N ALA A 372 -10.49 -1.18 8.92
CA ALA A 372 -9.82 -2.22 8.16
C ALA A 372 -10.17 -2.16 6.67
N PHE A 373 -11.43 -1.92 6.31
CA PHE A 373 -11.88 -1.75 4.93
C PHE A 373 -11.08 -0.64 4.22
N HIS A 374 -10.95 0.53 4.86
CA HIS A 374 -10.24 1.67 4.27
C HIS A 374 -8.74 1.46 4.19
N GLN A 375 -8.13 0.86 5.22
CA GLN A 375 -6.70 0.53 5.22
C GLN A 375 -6.37 -0.50 4.13
N CYS A 376 -7.17 -1.58 4.03
CA CYS A 376 -6.97 -2.62 3.04
C CYS A 376 -7.14 -2.09 1.60
N ARG A 377 -8.15 -1.26 1.32
CA ARG A 377 -8.34 -0.64 -0.02
C ARG A 377 -7.17 0.21 -0.48
N GLY A 378 -6.40 0.74 0.47
CA GLY A 378 -5.24 1.57 0.24
C GLY A 378 -3.90 0.87 0.35
N SER A 379 -3.93 -0.44 0.59
CA SER A 379 -2.78 -1.25 0.97
C SER A 379 -1.99 -1.74 -0.23
N PHE A 380 -0.73 -2.11 0.01
CA PHE A 380 0.07 -2.83 -0.99
C PHE A 380 -0.55 -4.20 -1.31
N VAL A 381 -1.12 -4.88 -0.33
CA VAL A 381 -1.78 -6.19 -0.55
C VAL A 381 -2.94 -6.09 -1.53
N TRP A 382 -3.73 -5.01 -1.52
CA TRP A 382 -4.76 -4.80 -2.54
C TRP A 382 -4.20 -4.87 -3.96
N ARG A 383 -3.00 -4.34 -4.19
CA ARG A 383 -2.33 -4.40 -5.49
C ARG A 383 -1.94 -5.83 -5.86
N ILE A 384 -1.44 -6.61 -4.89
CA ILE A 384 -1.16 -8.04 -5.10
C ILE A 384 -2.44 -8.79 -5.48
N LEU A 385 -3.57 -8.50 -4.82
CA LEU A 385 -4.85 -9.14 -5.13
C LEU A 385 -5.39 -8.74 -6.52
N TYR A 386 -5.17 -7.50 -6.95
CA TYR A 386 -5.50 -7.09 -8.31
C TYR A 386 -4.64 -7.82 -9.36
N LEU A 387 -3.33 -7.93 -9.12
CA LEU A 387 -2.41 -8.72 -9.95
C LEU A 387 -2.82 -10.21 -10.00
N TRP A 388 -3.27 -10.76 -8.87
CA TRP A 388 -3.80 -12.12 -8.77
C TRP A 388 -5.03 -12.31 -9.67
N SER A 389 -5.97 -11.37 -9.69
CA SER A 389 -7.14 -11.42 -10.58
C SER A 389 -6.74 -11.58 -12.05
N GLY A 390 -5.74 -10.82 -12.50
CA GLY A 390 -5.22 -10.89 -13.88
C GLY A 390 -4.54 -12.22 -14.19
N ASN A 391 -3.84 -12.78 -13.20
CA ASN A 391 -3.24 -14.10 -13.31
C ASN A 391 -4.27 -15.21 -13.42
N VAL A 392 -5.30 -15.19 -12.57
CA VAL A 392 -6.41 -16.13 -12.62
C VAL A 392 -7.12 -16.04 -13.98
N TYR A 393 -7.37 -14.83 -14.47
CA TYR A 393 -7.92 -14.63 -15.81
C TYR A 393 -7.05 -15.27 -16.90
N GLY A 394 -5.76 -14.91 -16.97
CA GLY A 394 -4.85 -15.42 -18.00
C GLY A 394 -4.68 -16.95 -17.96
N ILE A 395 -4.49 -17.52 -16.77
CA ILE A 395 -4.39 -18.98 -16.57
C ILE A 395 -5.67 -19.67 -17.01
N THR A 396 -6.84 -19.13 -16.63
CA THR A 396 -8.13 -19.75 -16.98
C THR A 396 -8.37 -19.70 -18.48
N VAL A 397 -8.12 -18.56 -19.14
CA VAL A 397 -8.29 -18.45 -20.61
C VAL A 397 -7.34 -19.38 -21.36
N VAL A 398 -6.07 -19.49 -20.93
CA VAL A 398 -5.12 -20.43 -21.54
C VAL A 398 -5.60 -21.88 -21.35
N SER A 399 -6.04 -22.23 -20.14
CA SER A 399 -6.49 -23.59 -19.83
C SER A 399 -7.75 -23.98 -20.61
N VAL A 400 -8.73 -23.08 -20.69
CA VAL A 400 -9.98 -23.29 -21.43
C VAL A 400 -9.70 -23.38 -22.93
N SER A 401 -8.88 -22.47 -23.48
CA SER A 401 -8.51 -22.51 -24.89
C SER A 401 -7.79 -23.82 -25.25
N ARG A 402 -6.88 -24.31 -24.40
CA ARG A 402 -6.18 -25.59 -24.61
C ARG A 402 -7.11 -26.79 -24.53
N TYR A 403 -8.10 -26.76 -23.64
CA TYR A 403 -9.09 -27.82 -23.55
C TYR A 403 -10.00 -27.85 -24.78
N ALA A 404 -10.40 -26.70 -25.31
CA ALA A 404 -11.22 -26.60 -26.51
C ALA A 404 -10.47 -26.97 -27.81
N ALA A 405 -9.14 -26.83 -27.82
CA ALA A 405 -8.29 -27.05 -28.99
C ALA A 405 -7.96 -28.52 -29.30
N THR A 406 -8.57 -29.50 -28.60
CA THR A 406 -8.30 -30.92 -28.82
C THR A 406 -8.71 -31.43 -30.21
N GLU A 407 -9.38 -30.60 -31.01
CA GLU A 407 -9.88 -30.92 -32.36
C GLU A 407 -9.05 -30.31 -33.50
N LEU A 408 -8.00 -29.52 -33.22
CA LEU A 408 -7.12 -28.94 -34.26
C LEU A 408 -6.08 -29.94 -34.78
N GLU A 409 -5.76 -29.87 -36.08
CA GLU A 409 -4.70 -30.67 -36.70
C GLU A 409 -3.30 -30.10 -36.41
N GLY A 410 -2.33 -30.99 -36.20
CA GLY A 410 -0.94 -30.64 -35.89
C GLY A 410 -0.44 -31.23 -34.57
N ASP A 411 0.87 -31.15 -34.34
CA ASP A 411 1.49 -31.55 -33.07
C ASP A 411 1.53 -30.33 -32.11
N PRO A 412 0.63 -30.25 -31.11
CA PRO A 412 0.59 -29.13 -30.18
C PRO A 412 1.81 -29.06 -29.26
N ASP A 413 2.63 -30.11 -29.25
CA ASP A 413 3.83 -30.26 -28.43
C ASP A 413 5.12 -30.19 -29.27
N HIS A 414 5.04 -29.79 -30.55
CA HIS A 414 6.21 -29.55 -31.39
C HIS A 414 7.05 -28.40 -30.83
N TRP A 415 8.35 -28.60 -30.59
CA TRP A 415 9.24 -27.57 -30.02
C TRP A 415 9.93 -26.74 -31.10
N GLY A 416 9.38 -25.55 -31.37
CA GLY A 416 9.96 -24.56 -32.29
C GLY A 416 10.85 -23.50 -31.61
N PHE A 417 11.49 -22.66 -32.43
CA PHE A 417 12.34 -21.55 -31.94
C PHE A 417 11.55 -20.56 -31.08
N GLY A 418 10.28 -20.30 -31.44
CA GLY A 418 9.37 -19.42 -30.72
C GLY A 418 9.09 -19.88 -29.29
N GLN A 419 9.21 -21.18 -29.01
CA GLN A 419 9.04 -21.75 -27.67
C GLN A 419 10.32 -21.77 -26.83
N VAL A 420 11.46 -22.04 -27.45
CA VAL A 420 12.74 -22.15 -26.74
C VAL A 420 13.23 -20.78 -26.26
N VAL A 421 13.04 -19.73 -27.06
CA VAL A 421 13.56 -18.38 -26.74
C VAL A 421 12.94 -17.82 -25.45
N PRO A 422 11.60 -17.79 -25.27
CA PRO A 422 10.99 -17.28 -24.04
C PRO A 422 11.42 -18.07 -22.79
N LEU A 423 11.62 -19.38 -22.92
CA LEU A 423 12.13 -20.22 -21.84
C LEU A 423 13.59 -19.90 -21.50
N ALA A 424 14.44 -19.70 -22.50
CA ALA A 424 15.82 -19.28 -22.27
C ALA A 424 15.89 -17.89 -21.59
N LEU A 425 14.99 -16.98 -21.94
CA LEU A 425 14.90 -15.66 -21.32
C LEU A 425 14.55 -15.72 -19.81
N LEU A 426 13.93 -16.80 -19.31
CA LEU A 426 13.70 -17.01 -17.87
C LEU A 426 15.00 -17.07 -17.05
N ALA A 427 16.14 -17.33 -17.69
CA ALA A 427 17.43 -17.31 -17.03
C ALA A 427 17.83 -15.89 -16.58
N LEU A 428 17.35 -14.83 -17.25
CA LEU A 428 17.77 -13.45 -16.97
C LEU A 428 17.40 -12.96 -15.55
N PRO A 429 16.15 -13.12 -15.07
CA PRO A 429 15.83 -12.80 -13.69
C PRO A 429 16.57 -13.68 -12.69
N ILE A 430 16.84 -14.95 -13.02
CA ILE A 430 17.60 -15.86 -12.17
C ILE A 430 19.03 -15.35 -11.99
N PHE A 431 19.72 -14.97 -13.08
CA PHE A 431 21.05 -14.37 -12.99
C PHE A 431 21.03 -13.07 -12.18
N THR A 432 20.00 -12.22 -12.37
CA THR A 432 19.83 -11.00 -11.58
C THR A 432 19.69 -11.32 -10.08
N ALA A 433 18.92 -12.36 -9.71
CA ALA A 433 18.78 -12.80 -8.33
C ALA A 433 20.11 -13.34 -7.77
N MET A 434 20.85 -14.12 -8.56
CA MET A 434 22.15 -14.66 -8.17
C MET A 434 23.18 -13.55 -7.96
N GLU A 435 23.21 -12.54 -8.83
CA GLU A 435 24.06 -11.35 -8.68
C GLU A 435 23.70 -10.59 -7.41
N GLY A 436 22.41 -10.32 -7.19
CA GLY A 436 21.94 -9.67 -5.96
C GLY A 436 22.33 -10.42 -4.69
N TYR A 437 22.24 -11.76 -4.69
CA TYR A 437 22.68 -12.59 -3.56
C TYR A 437 24.20 -12.59 -3.38
N ALA A 438 24.96 -12.66 -4.47
CA ALA A 438 26.42 -12.62 -4.44
C ALA A 438 26.93 -11.27 -3.91
N ASP A 439 26.33 -10.17 -4.35
CA ASP A 439 26.68 -8.81 -3.89
C ASP A 439 26.30 -8.61 -2.42
N TYR A 440 25.13 -9.08 -1.99
CA TYR A 440 24.76 -9.11 -0.58
C TYR A 440 25.81 -9.87 0.26
N LYS A 441 26.20 -11.08 -0.17
CA LYS A 441 27.20 -11.89 0.53
C LYS A 441 28.57 -11.22 0.57
N ARG A 442 28.96 -10.48 -0.48
CA ARG A 442 30.21 -9.69 -0.51
C ARG A 442 30.16 -8.53 0.49
N GLN A 443 29.06 -7.79 0.56
CA GLN A 443 28.90 -6.67 1.48
C GLN A 443 28.89 -7.12 2.94
N VAL A 444 28.20 -8.22 3.26
CA VAL A 444 28.19 -8.80 4.61
C VAL A 444 29.61 -9.19 5.04
N ARG A 445 30.42 -9.77 4.14
CA ARG A 445 31.82 -10.10 4.42
C ARG A 445 32.69 -8.86 4.64
N ALA A 446 32.56 -7.83 3.79
CA ALA A 446 33.31 -6.59 3.93
C ALA A 446 33.03 -5.90 5.29
N LYS A 447 31.76 -5.77 5.67
CA LYS A 447 31.37 -5.18 6.96
C LYS A 447 31.85 -5.98 8.17
N THR A 448 31.89 -7.32 8.05
CA THR A 448 32.43 -8.19 9.11
C THR A 448 33.94 -7.97 9.30
N GLN A 449 34.67 -7.72 8.21
CA GLN A 449 36.11 -7.50 8.22
C GLN A 449 36.48 -6.12 8.82
N ASP A 450 35.76 -5.05 8.45
CA ASP A 450 35.98 -3.70 8.99
C ASP A 450 35.75 -3.63 10.52
N HIS A 451 34.80 -4.40 11.05
CA HIS A 451 34.58 -4.51 12.50
C HIS A 451 35.70 -5.25 13.23
N GLN A 452 36.36 -6.20 12.59
CA GLN A 452 37.46 -6.95 13.17
C GLN A 452 38.75 -6.11 13.22
N ASP A 453 38.96 -5.26 12.21
CA ASP A 453 40.09 -4.34 12.16
C ASP A 453 39.89 -3.16 13.14
N SER A 454 38.66 -2.63 13.27
CA SER A 454 38.33 -1.55 14.23
C SER A 454 38.40 -1.99 15.70
N ALA A 455 38.11 -3.26 16.00
CA ALA A 455 38.25 -3.81 17.36
C ALA A 455 39.71 -3.97 17.81
N THR A 456 40.66 -3.91 16.87
CA THR A 456 42.10 -4.10 17.15
C THR A 456 42.84 -2.76 17.38
N GLU A 457 42.26 -1.61 17.01
CA GLU A 457 42.90 -0.29 17.15
C GLU A 457 42.47 0.53 18.38
N THR A 458 41.51 0.07 19.19
CA THR A 458 41.05 0.82 20.37
C THR A 458 41.81 0.42 21.64
N SER A 459 43.11 0.75 21.69
CA SER A 459 43.88 0.77 22.94
C SER A 459 44.78 2.00 22.99
N SER A 460 44.19 3.16 23.27
CA SER A 460 44.93 4.31 23.82
C SER A 460 44.00 5.22 24.60
N PRO A 461 44.19 5.38 25.93
CA PRO A 461 43.39 6.29 26.75
C PRO A 461 44.09 7.65 26.83
N ASN A 462 43.39 8.73 26.50
CA ASN A 462 43.51 10.05 27.15
C ASN A 462 42.67 11.10 26.41
N ALA A 463 41.59 11.57 27.03
CA ALA A 463 41.23 12.99 27.09
C ALA A 463 39.97 13.17 27.96
N LEU A 464 40.12 13.96 29.03
CA LEU A 464 39.04 14.53 29.85
C LEU A 464 38.10 15.39 28.98
N PRO A 465 36.78 15.40 29.25
CA PRO A 465 35.94 16.54 28.95
C PRO A 465 35.71 17.37 30.23
N THR A 466 36.14 18.62 30.16
CA THR A 466 35.86 19.67 31.13
C THR A 466 34.39 20.07 31.04
N ASN A 467 33.68 19.92 32.15
CA ASN A 467 32.32 20.41 32.35
C ASN A 467 32.33 21.95 32.37
N ASN A 468 31.48 22.60 31.57
CA ASN A 468 31.09 23.99 31.79
C ASN A 468 29.57 24.14 31.55
N HIS A 469 28.85 24.25 32.66
CA HIS A 469 27.50 24.77 32.73
C HIS A 469 27.49 26.25 32.35
N ASN A 470 26.61 26.63 31.41
CA ASN A 470 26.05 27.97 31.34
C ASN A 470 24.53 27.82 31.49
N GLU A 471 24.04 28.02 32.72
CA GLU A 471 22.62 28.23 32.99
C GLU A 471 22.27 29.69 32.68
N THR A 472 21.25 29.89 31.85
CA THR A 472 20.56 31.18 31.63
C THR A 472 19.07 30.93 31.94
N PRO A 473 18.33 31.91 32.47
CA PRO A 473 17.15 31.62 33.30
C PRO A 473 15.93 31.23 32.45
N GLN A 474 15.47 29.99 32.62
CA GLN A 474 14.30 29.40 31.96
C GLN A 474 13.16 29.14 32.96
N GLN A 475 13.00 30.02 33.96
CA GLN A 475 12.18 29.73 35.14
C GLN A 475 10.67 30.02 34.99
N THR A 476 10.21 30.54 33.83
CA THR A 476 8.79 30.89 33.62
C THR A 476 8.08 29.94 32.64
N GLN A 477 8.82 29.11 31.90
CA GLN A 477 8.25 28.17 30.92
C GLN A 477 8.04 26.77 31.51
N ASP A 478 8.90 26.36 32.45
CA ASP A 478 8.81 25.05 33.12
C ASP A 478 7.59 24.93 34.03
N ALA A 479 7.17 26.01 34.71
CA ALA A 479 6.00 25.97 35.59
C ALA A 479 4.68 25.80 34.82
N MET A 480 4.58 26.35 33.60
CA MET A 480 3.37 26.25 32.77
C MET A 480 3.27 24.91 32.01
N SER A 481 4.39 24.29 31.62
CA SER A 481 4.35 22.95 30.99
C SER A 481 3.90 21.86 31.96
N ARG A 482 4.18 22.05 33.26
CA ARG A 482 3.92 21.08 34.30
C ARG A 482 2.43 20.82 34.54
N ASP A 483 1.59 21.85 34.45
CA ASP A 483 0.15 21.75 34.67
C ASP A 483 -0.55 21.06 33.48
N GLU A 484 -0.10 21.29 32.24
CA GLU A 484 -0.61 20.57 31.06
C GLU A 484 -0.27 19.07 31.14
N ASP A 485 0.97 18.73 31.48
CA ASP A 485 1.43 17.34 31.59
C ASP A 485 0.74 16.60 32.74
N GLU A 486 0.33 17.30 33.80
CA GLU A 486 -0.46 16.72 34.88
C GLU A 486 -1.91 16.44 34.44
N ALA A 487 -2.54 17.37 33.72
CA ALA A 487 -3.88 17.18 33.16
C ALA A 487 -3.94 16.02 32.16
N VAL A 488 -2.94 15.91 31.27
CA VAL A 488 -2.86 14.81 30.29
C VAL A 488 -2.65 13.47 30.99
N ARG A 489 -1.70 13.36 31.93
CA ARG A 489 -1.47 12.11 32.70
C ARG A 489 -2.69 11.68 33.50
N PHE A 490 -3.43 12.63 34.05
CA PHE A 490 -4.67 12.34 34.75
C PHE A 490 -5.72 11.73 33.81
N VAL A 491 -5.93 12.33 32.63
CA VAL A 491 -6.86 11.80 31.62
C VAL A 491 -6.42 10.42 31.14
N GLU A 492 -5.12 10.20 30.94
CA GLU A 492 -4.58 8.89 30.58
C GLU A 492 -4.96 7.81 31.58
N GLU A 493 -4.75 8.06 32.87
CA GLU A 493 -5.04 7.07 33.91
C GLU A 493 -6.55 6.79 34.02
N VAL A 494 -7.37 7.83 33.89
CA VAL A 494 -8.84 7.70 33.89
C VAL A 494 -9.32 6.86 32.69
N LEU A 495 -8.83 7.15 31.47
CA LEU A 495 -9.20 6.40 30.27
C LEU A 495 -8.70 4.95 30.32
N ARG A 496 -7.50 4.72 30.85
CA ARG A 496 -6.92 3.39 31.03
C ARG A 496 -7.76 2.54 31.97
N ASN A 497 -8.14 3.09 33.13
CA ASN A 497 -8.98 2.39 34.09
C ASN A 497 -10.36 2.10 33.49
N ARG A 498 -10.94 3.07 32.78
CA ARG A 498 -12.21 2.88 32.07
C ARG A 498 -12.16 1.78 31.01
N ALA A 499 -11.09 1.71 30.22
CA ALA A 499 -10.90 0.65 29.23
C ALA A 499 -10.83 -0.75 29.88
N ARG A 500 -10.18 -0.83 31.05
CA ARG A 500 -10.07 -2.05 31.86
C ARG A 500 -11.43 -2.48 32.42
N ASP A 501 -12.22 -1.53 32.95
CA ASP A 501 -13.57 -1.78 33.48
C ASP A 501 -14.54 -2.27 32.41
N LEU A 502 -14.40 -1.75 31.17
CA LEU A 502 -15.19 -2.21 30.03
C LEU A 502 -14.76 -3.59 29.50
N GLY A 503 -13.63 -4.11 29.95
CA GLY A 503 -13.04 -5.37 29.48
C GLY A 503 -12.38 -5.28 28.10
N TYR A 504 -12.05 -4.07 27.64
CA TYR A 504 -11.42 -3.82 26.34
C TYR A 504 -10.22 -2.86 26.48
N PRO A 505 -9.09 -3.33 27.05
CA PRO A 505 -7.91 -2.49 27.24
C PRO A 505 -7.37 -1.92 25.92
N CYS A 506 -7.56 -2.63 24.80
CA CYS A 506 -7.17 -2.19 23.46
C CYS A 506 -7.77 -0.83 23.04
N LEU A 507 -8.92 -0.44 23.60
CA LEU A 507 -9.52 0.87 23.30
C LEU A 507 -8.63 2.02 23.76
N TYR A 508 -7.91 1.85 24.87
CA TYR A 508 -6.95 2.84 25.34
C TYR A 508 -5.75 2.96 24.39
N ASP A 509 -5.21 1.83 23.94
CA ASP A 509 -4.12 1.80 22.96
C ASP A 509 -4.55 2.47 21.64
N TRP A 510 -5.80 2.27 21.22
CA TRP A 510 -6.36 2.94 20.04
C TRP A 510 -6.47 4.44 20.21
N VAL A 511 -6.80 4.95 21.41
CA VAL A 511 -6.84 6.39 21.71
C VAL A 511 -5.45 7.01 21.61
N ARG A 512 -4.41 6.34 22.14
CA ARG A 512 -3.02 6.81 22.01
C ARG A 512 -2.50 6.64 20.58
N GLY A 513 -3.06 5.70 19.83
CA GLY A 513 -2.56 5.33 18.50
C GLY A 513 -1.24 4.55 18.55
N VAL A 514 -0.95 3.90 19.69
CA VAL A 514 0.29 3.15 19.94
C VAL A 514 0.07 1.67 19.65
N ALA A 515 1.09 1.01 19.08
CA ALA A 515 1.15 -0.44 18.87
C ALA A 515 -0.11 -1.01 18.18
N LEU A 516 -0.69 -0.28 17.23
CA LEU A 516 -1.91 -0.70 16.51
C LEU A 516 -1.69 -2.05 15.82
N GLU A 517 -0.48 -2.29 15.33
CA GLU A 517 -0.02 -3.53 14.70
C GLU A 517 0.01 -4.74 15.61
N GLU A 518 0.01 -4.57 16.93
CA GLU A 518 0.00 -5.67 17.89
C GLU A 518 -1.42 -6.10 18.27
N GLN A 519 -2.42 -5.28 17.92
CA GLN A 519 -3.81 -5.45 18.32
C GLN A 519 -4.48 -6.60 17.55
N PRO A 520 -4.88 -7.70 18.22
CA PRO A 520 -5.40 -8.89 17.56
C PRO A 520 -6.74 -8.64 16.85
N ILE A 521 -7.55 -7.71 17.36
CA ILE A 521 -8.85 -7.35 16.77
C ILE A 521 -8.65 -6.66 15.41
N LEU A 522 -7.68 -5.73 15.31
CA LEU A 522 -7.34 -5.05 14.06
C LEU A 522 -6.68 -6.01 13.06
N GLN A 523 -5.80 -6.91 13.54
CA GLN A 523 -5.21 -7.99 12.73
C GLN A 523 -6.27 -8.91 12.14
N ALA A 524 -7.24 -9.36 12.94
CA ALA A 524 -8.32 -10.22 12.47
C ALA A 524 -9.17 -9.51 11.41
N ALA A 525 -9.57 -8.26 11.65
CA ALA A 525 -10.40 -7.50 10.72
C ALA A 525 -9.70 -7.23 9.38
N THR A 526 -8.43 -6.85 9.41
CA THR A 526 -7.63 -6.66 8.18
C THR A 526 -7.44 -7.99 7.44
N GLY A 527 -7.20 -9.09 8.15
CA GLY A 527 -7.16 -10.44 7.58
C GLY A 527 -8.47 -10.85 6.90
N TYR A 528 -9.62 -10.64 7.56
CA TYR A 528 -10.94 -10.93 6.97
C TYR A 528 -11.19 -10.14 5.69
N GLN A 529 -10.85 -8.84 5.68
CA GLN A 529 -10.97 -8.00 4.48
C GLN A 529 -10.04 -8.49 3.36
N ALA A 530 -8.81 -8.87 3.67
CA ALA A 530 -7.88 -9.43 2.68
C ALA A 530 -8.40 -10.73 2.06
N VAL A 531 -8.93 -11.65 2.88
CA VAL A 531 -9.54 -12.91 2.40
C VAL A 531 -10.77 -12.66 1.54
N PHE A 532 -11.68 -11.78 2.00
CA PHE A 532 -12.86 -11.40 1.23
C PHE A 532 -12.48 -10.84 -0.15
N MET A 533 -11.44 -10.00 -0.19
CA MET A 533 -10.95 -9.44 -1.43
C MET A 533 -10.26 -10.45 -2.33
N PHE A 534 -9.51 -11.40 -1.77
CA PHE A 534 -8.93 -12.51 -2.51
C PHE A 534 -10.02 -13.36 -3.19
N LEU A 535 -11.12 -13.65 -2.47
CA LEU A 535 -12.25 -14.38 -3.05
C LEU A 535 -12.91 -13.60 -4.19
N ILE A 536 -13.24 -12.32 -3.99
CA ILE A 536 -13.85 -11.47 -5.04
C ILE A 536 -12.96 -11.41 -6.28
N THR A 537 -11.66 -11.15 -6.11
CA THR A 537 -10.72 -11.02 -7.23
C THR A 537 -10.51 -12.34 -7.96
N THR A 538 -10.48 -13.46 -7.25
CA THR A 538 -10.41 -14.80 -7.87
C THR A 538 -11.66 -15.09 -8.69
N ILE A 539 -12.86 -14.89 -8.11
CA ILE A 539 -14.13 -15.14 -8.81
C ILE A 539 -14.27 -14.19 -10.00
N LEU A 540 -13.80 -12.94 -9.89
CA LEU A 540 -13.79 -11.98 -10.99
C LEU A 540 -12.90 -12.47 -12.14
N GLY A 541 -11.67 -12.88 -11.86
CA GLY A 541 -10.77 -13.44 -12.88
C GLY A 541 -11.36 -14.65 -13.61
N ILE A 542 -11.96 -15.59 -12.86
CA ILE A 542 -12.63 -16.77 -13.44
C ILE A 542 -13.85 -16.37 -14.27
N SER A 543 -14.72 -15.51 -13.73
CA SER A 543 -15.96 -15.11 -14.41
C SER A 543 -15.67 -14.36 -15.70
N MET A 544 -14.64 -13.50 -15.71
CA MET A 544 -14.19 -12.81 -16.92
C MET A 544 -13.58 -13.76 -17.94
N ALA A 545 -12.86 -14.79 -17.50
CA ALA A 545 -12.27 -15.78 -18.41
C ALA A 545 -13.32 -16.70 -19.05
N LEU A 546 -14.35 -17.07 -18.29
CA LEU A 546 -15.43 -17.95 -18.75
C LEU A 546 -16.59 -17.20 -19.45
N GLY A 547 -16.52 -15.87 -19.56
CA GLY A 547 -17.59 -15.07 -20.17
C GLY A 547 -18.90 -15.10 -19.38
N TRP A 548 -18.87 -15.29 -18.06
CA TRP A 548 -20.07 -15.37 -17.23
C TRP A 548 -20.63 -13.98 -16.93
N SER A 549 -21.34 -13.38 -17.88
CA SER A 549 -21.80 -11.98 -17.83
C SER A 549 -22.61 -11.63 -16.59
N ILE A 550 -23.48 -12.53 -16.10
CA ILE A 550 -24.23 -12.31 -14.84
C ILE A 550 -23.27 -12.24 -13.65
N GLY A 551 -22.30 -13.15 -13.57
CA GLY A 551 -21.27 -13.15 -12.53
C GLY A 551 -20.42 -11.88 -12.56
N ILE A 552 -20.01 -11.45 -13.76
CA ILE A 552 -19.27 -10.20 -13.97
C ILE A 552 -20.10 -9.00 -13.49
N LEU A 553 -21.38 -8.89 -13.90
CA LEU A 553 -22.27 -7.80 -13.49
C LEU A 553 -22.41 -7.73 -11.96
N VAL A 554 -22.63 -8.87 -11.30
CA VAL A 554 -22.77 -8.93 -9.84
C VAL A 554 -21.48 -8.45 -9.17
N LEU A 555 -20.31 -8.91 -9.64
CA LEU A 555 -19.02 -8.52 -9.07
C LEU A 555 -18.68 -7.05 -9.33
N LEU A 556 -18.96 -6.53 -10.52
CA LEU A 556 -18.84 -5.11 -10.83
C LEU A 556 -19.76 -4.27 -9.95
N GLY A 557 -21.00 -4.73 -9.71
CA GLY A 557 -21.93 -4.11 -8.78
C GLY A 557 -21.36 -4.06 -7.35
N ILE A 558 -20.80 -5.16 -6.86
CA ILE A 558 -20.13 -5.22 -5.54
C ILE A 558 -18.96 -4.23 -5.50
N LEU A 559 -18.10 -4.21 -6.51
CA LEU A 559 -16.97 -3.28 -6.59
C LEU A 559 -17.43 -1.82 -6.63
N ALA A 560 -18.49 -1.51 -7.38
CA ALA A 560 -19.08 -0.17 -7.46
C ALA A 560 -19.64 0.27 -6.10
N VAL A 561 -20.40 -0.59 -5.41
CA VAL A 561 -20.88 -0.34 -4.04
C VAL A 561 -19.72 -0.08 -3.10
N MET A 562 -18.63 -0.86 -3.18
CA MET A 562 -17.43 -0.63 -2.39
C MET A 562 -16.75 0.71 -2.74
N ILE A 563 -16.72 1.14 -4.00
CA ILE A 563 -16.16 2.44 -4.40
C ILE A 563 -17.02 3.57 -3.82
N ILE A 564 -18.34 3.49 -3.96
CA ILE A 564 -19.29 4.47 -3.43
C ILE A 564 -19.15 4.56 -1.91
N ARG A 565 -19.17 3.41 -1.22
CA ARG A 565 -18.93 3.31 0.22
C ARG A 565 -17.61 3.98 0.61
N ARG A 566 -16.52 3.69 -0.11
CA ARG A 566 -15.21 4.32 0.14
C ARG A 566 -15.29 5.85 0.09
N VAL A 567 -15.95 6.41 -0.92
CA VAL A 567 -16.05 7.86 -1.08
C VAL A 567 -16.90 8.48 0.02
N ILE A 568 -18.08 7.92 0.29
CA ILE A 568 -19.01 8.42 1.32
C ILE A 568 -18.36 8.35 2.71
N ASP A 569 -17.79 7.21 3.06
CA ASP A 569 -17.17 6.99 4.37
C ASP A 569 -15.93 7.90 4.54
N LEU A 570 -15.09 8.08 3.51
CA LEU A 570 -13.94 9.01 3.60
C LEU A 570 -14.37 10.46 3.80
N VAL A 571 -15.47 10.90 3.17
CA VAL A 571 -16.03 12.24 3.39
C VAL A 571 -16.56 12.36 4.82
N ALA A 572 -17.28 11.35 5.31
CA ALA A 572 -17.79 11.32 6.68
C ALA A 572 -16.66 11.32 7.71
N ILE A 573 -15.63 10.49 7.51
CA ILE A 573 -14.42 10.42 8.34
C ILE A 573 -13.69 11.77 8.34
N SER A 574 -13.47 12.35 7.16
CA SER A 574 -12.83 13.67 7.03
C SER A 574 -13.60 14.75 7.77
N ASN A 575 -14.94 14.68 7.79
CA ASN A 575 -15.78 15.60 8.55
C ASN A 575 -15.70 15.33 10.06
N ALA A 576 -15.72 14.07 10.47
CA ALA A 576 -15.65 13.69 11.88
C ALA A 576 -14.34 14.12 12.55
N VAL A 577 -13.21 14.00 11.86
CA VAL A 577 -11.89 14.39 12.38
C VAL A 577 -11.72 15.93 12.45
N ARG A 578 -12.64 16.75 11.93
CA ARG A 578 -12.53 18.22 12.02
C ARG A 578 -12.71 18.75 13.44
N GLY A 579 -13.59 18.11 14.21
CA GLY A 579 -13.86 18.47 15.60
C GLY A 579 -12.99 17.69 16.57
N LEU A 580 -11.76 17.32 16.17
CA LEU A 580 -10.87 16.57 17.04
C LEU A 580 -10.52 17.43 18.27
N PRO A 581 -10.74 16.94 19.50
CA PRO A 581 -10.27 17.61 20.71
C PRO A 581 -8.74 17.78 20.66
N GLN A 582 -8.23 18.92 21.12
CA GLN A 582 -6.77 19.15 21.18
C GLN A 582 -6.08 18.18 22.12
N ILE A 583 -6.78 17.72 23.16
CA ILE A 583 -6.27 16.69 24.08
C ILE A 583 -5.92 15.39 23.37
N LEU A 584 -6.59 15.04 22.26
CA LEU A 584 -6.30 13.82 21.52
C LEU A 584 -4.97 13.93 20.75
N ASP A 585 -4.66 15.12 20.22
CA ASP A 585 -3.35 15.36 19.62
C ASP A 585 -2.25 15.26 20.70
N LYS A 586 -2.50 15.74 21.92
CA LYS A 586 -1.57 15.62 23.06
C LYS A 586 -1.39 14.19 23.56
N LEU A 587 -2.48 13.42 23.67
CA LEU A 587 -2.46 11.99 24.01
C LEU A 587 -1.68 11.15 22.97
N GLY A 588 -1.61 11.64 21.72
CA GLY A 588 -0.80 11.06 20.66
C GLY A 588 0.61 11.65 20.52
N ASP A 589 0.90 12.83 21.06
CA ASP A 589 2.19 13.54 20.89
C ASP A 589 3.35 12.92 21.70
N ASP A 590 3.06 12.15 22.76
CA ASP A 590 4.04 11.25 23.38
C ASP A 590 4.68 10.32 22.34
N VAL A 591 3.92 9.99 21.29
CA VAL A 591 4.40 9.23 20.14
C VAL A 591 5.11 10.13 19.14
N ALA A 592 4.73 11.40 18.96
CA ALA A 592 5.33 12.30 17.97
C ALA A 592 6.81 12.62 18.26
N ASN A 593 7.21 12.73 19.54
CA ASN A 593 8.62 12.89 19.90
C ASN A 593 9.46 11.63 19.66
N GLU A 594 8.83 10.46 19.46
CA GLU A 594 9.49 9.23 18.98
C GLU A 594 9.23 8.93 17.48
N SER A 595 8.17 9.47 16.87
CA SER A 595 7.63 8.99 15.57
C SER A 595 7.76 9.97 14.38
N VAL A 596 8.49 11.08 14.52
CA VAL A 596 8.78 11.97 13.38
C VAL A 596 9.65 11.31 12.30
N GLN A 597 10.15 10.09 12.50
CA GLN A 597 10.62 9.28 11.39
C GLN A 597 9.61 8.18 11.05
N VAL A 598 8.92 8.31 9.92
CA VAL A 598 8.28 7.17 9.24
C VAL A 598 9.34 6.11 8.81
N GLY A 599 10.64 6.44 8.93
CA GLY A 599 11.76 5.50 8.96
C GLY A 599 11.85 4.68 10.27
N ASP A 600 11.44 5.24 11.41
CA ASP A 600 11.49 4.62 12.74
C ASP A 600 10.38 3.59 13.00
N TYR A 601 9.32 3.52 12.20
CA TYR A 601 8.38 2.38 12.30
C TYR A 601 9.09 1.03 12.09
N ALA A 602 10.16 1.02 11.29
CA ALA A 602 11.02 -0.14 11.14
C ALA A 602 11.97 -0.32 12.32
N TRP A 603 12.40 0.78 12.93
CA TRP A 603 13.25 0.81 14.12
C TRP A 603 12.52 0.32 15.37
N HIS A 604 11.29 0.76 15.62
CA HIS A 604 10.43 0.27 16.70
C HIS A 604 10.10 -1.22 16.55
N MET A 605 9.91 -1.71 15.32
CA MET A 605 9.81 -3.15 15.06
C MET A 605 11.15 -3.90 15.28
N MET A 606 12.31 -3.25 15.10
CA MET A 606 13.63 -3.81 15.41
C MET A 606 13.89 -3.83 16.93
N THR A 607 13.49 -2.81 17.68
CA THR A 607 13.65 -2.75 19.14
C THR A 607 12.66 -3.66 19.88
N ALA A 608 11.41 -3.82 19.42
CA ALA A 608 10.49 -4.82 19.96
C ALA A 608 10.96 -6.28 19.71
N GLN A 609 11.79 -6.48 18.67
CA GLN A 609 12.45 -7.75 18.40
C GLN A 609 13.70 -7.96 19.29
N ALA A 610 14.35 -6.87 19.74
CA ALA A 610 15.49 -6.90 20.64
C ALA A 610 15.09 -6.99 22.14
N SER A 611 13.97 -6.39 22.55
CA SER A 611 13.51 -6.41 23.94
C SER A 611 12.92 -7.75 24.36
N GLY A 612 12.26 -8.47 23.45
CA GLY A 612 11.80 -9.84 23.69
C GLY A 612 12.91 -10.88 23.80
N GLU A 613 14.16 -10.54 23.42
CA GLU A 613 15.33 -11.41 23.51
C GLU A 613 16.20 -11.12 24.74
N MET A 614 16.11 -9.93 25.36
CA MET A 614 16.84 -9.63 26.61
C MET A 614 16.15 -10.13 27.89
N GLU A 615 14.84 -10.38 27.86
CA GLU A 615 14.11 -10.87 29.04
C GLU A 615 14.31 -12.38 29.27
N GLY A 616 14.90 -13.10 28.29
CA GLY A 616 15.31 -14.50 28.42
C GLY A 616 16.71 -14.71 29.00
N ASP A 617 17.57 -13.69 29.01
CA ASP A 617 18.96 -13.77 29.49
C ASP A 617 19.10 -13.43 30.99
N ALA A 618 18.00 -13.09 31.69
CA ALA A 618 18.02 -12.78 33.12
C ALA A 618 17.50 -13.92 34.03
N GLU A 619 16.98 -15.01 33.46
CA GLU A 619 16.47 -16.17 34.21
C GLU A 619 17.43 -17.38 34.22
N ASP A 620 18.55 -17.35 33.48
CA ASP A 620 19.51 -18.47 33.41
C ASP A 620 20.75 -18.30 34.32
N ASP A 621 20.68 -17.38 35.29
CA ASP A 621 21.75 -17.13 36.29
C ASP A 621 21.23 -17.25 37.75
N ARG A 622 20.27 -18.15 38.01
CA ARG A 622 19.85 -18.56 39.36
C ARG A 622 19.69 -20.07 39.57
#